data_AF-A0A968D2U1-F1
#
_entry.id   AF-A0A968D2U1-F1
#
_cell.length_a   1.000
_cell.length_b   1.000
_cell.length_c   1.000
_cell.angle_alpha   90.00
_cell.angle_beta   90.00
_cell.angle_gamma   90.00
#
_symmetry.space_group_name_H-M   'P 1'
#
loop_
_entity.id
_entity.type
_entity.pdbx_description
1 polymer ?
#
loop_
_entity_poly.entity_id
_entity_poly.type
_entity_poly.pdbx_seq_one_letter_code
_entity_poly.pdbx_strand_id
1 'polypeptide(L)' 'VNIISGSYSQGGSTITQQVIKNALLTPEKTITRKLKEWILSIKLEQVMPKEQILALYLNEAPYGG' A
#
# COMPACT_ATOMS: atom_id res chain seq x y z
N VAL A 1 -12.43 -5.43 9.15
CA VAL A 1 -13.42 -4.42 9.58
C VAL A 1 -13.69 -4.68 11.05
N ASN A 2 -13.17 -3.84 11.94
CA ASN A 2 -13.41 -4.01 13.38
C ASN A 2 -14.67 -3.20 13.73
N ILE A 3 -15.81 -3.88 13.70
CA ILE A 3 -17.15 -3.25 13.86
C ILE A 3 -17.36 -2.78 15.32
N ILE A 4 -16.52 -3.24 16.25
CA ILE A 4 -16.67 -3.05 17.69
C ILE A 4 -16.13 -1.68 18.17
N SER A 5 -15.18 -1.06 17.46
CA SER A 5 -14.45 0.12 17.98
C SER A 5 -14.79 1.45 17.29
N GLY A 6 -15.81 1.52 16.42
CA GLY A 6 -16.27 2.77 15.77
C GLY A 6 -15.22 3.49 14.90
N SER A 7 -14.04 2.91 14.75
CA SER A 7 -12.91 3.47 14.02
C SER A 7 -12.85 2.84 12.64
N TYR A 8 -13.15 3.63 11.61
CA TYR A 8 -12.98 3.30 10.19
C TYR A 8 -11.48 3.21 9.77
N SER A 9 -10.57 2.94 10.71
CA SER A 9 -9.12 3.01 10.48
C SER A 9 -8.48 1.70 10.00
N GLN A 10 -9.25 0.63 9.78
CA GLN A 10 -8.71 -0.57 9.13
C GLN A 10 -8.76 -0.40 7.61
N GLY A 11 -7.65 0.08 7.05
CA GLY A 11 -7.50 0.30 5.61
C GLY A 11 -7.51 -1.03 4.84
N GLY A 12 -8.47 -1.21 3.94
CA GLY A 12 -8.52 -2.33 2.99
C GLY A 12 -7.52 -2.23 1.83
N SER A 13 -6.39 -1.55 2.02
CA SER A 13 -5.37 -1.41 0.96
C SER A 13 -4.47 -2.63 0.93
N THR A 14 -4.19 -3.16 -0.26
CA THR A 14 -3.33 -4.35 -0.44
C THR A 14 -1.88 -4.05 -0.08
N ILE A 15 -1.07 -5.08 0.12
CA ILE A 15 0.37 -4.95 0.37
C ILE A 15 1.06 -4.20 -0.78
N THR A 16 0.75 -4.54 -2.04
CA THR A 16 1.25 -3.84 -3.24
C THR A 16 0.91 -2.35 -3.22
N GLN A 17 -0.33 -2.01 -2.85
CA GLN A 17 -0.79 -0.63 -2.72
C GLN A 17 -0.03 0.12 -1.61
N GLN A 18 0.28 -0.56 -0.51
CA GLN A 18 1.07 0.02 0.58
C GLN A 18 2.53 0.27 0.18
N VAL A 19 3.16 -0.64 -0.57
CA VAL A 19 4.50 -0.43 -1.14
C VAL A 19 4.52 0.78 -2.06
N ILE A 20 3.61 0.86 -3.03
CA ILE A 20 3.52 2.02 -3.95
C ILE A 20 3.31 3.34 -3.18
N LYS A 21 2.44 3.31 -2.17
CA LYS A 21 2.15 4.48 -1.34
C LYS A 21 3.40 4.94 -0.57
N ASN A 22 4.20 4.02 -0.06
CA ASN A 22 5.39 4.35 0.73
C ASN A 22 6.60 4.70 -0.14
N ALA A 23 6.77 4.02 -1.28
CA ALA A 23 7.92 4.16 -2.17
C ALA A 23 7.83 5.36 -3.13
N LEU A 24 6.62 5.70 -3.62
CA LEU A 24 6.48 6.58 -4.79
C LEU A 24 5.51 7.76 -4.61
N LEU A 25 4.62 7.72 -3.62
CA LEU A 25 3.56 8.73 -3.48
C LEU A 25 3.73 9.54 -2.19
N THR A 26 3.49 10.85 -2.29
CA THR A 26 3.44 11.72 -1.12
C THR A 26 2.26 11.35 -0.21
N PRO A 27 2.34 11.61 1.11
CA PRO A 27 1.31 11.22 2.08
C PRO A 27 -0.03 11.98 1.93
N GLU A 28 -0.16 12.86 0.93
CA GLU A 28 -1.34 13.69 0.72
C GLU A 28 -2.56 12.86 0.32
N LYS A 29 -3.62 12.86 1.14
CA LYS A 29 -4.79 11.99 0.95
C LYS A 29 -5.77 12.57 -0.10
N THR A 30 -5.41 12.52 -1.38
CA THR A 30 -6.30 12.89 -2.49
C THR A 30 -6.86 11.66 -3.23
N ILE A 31 -8.05 11.80 -3.83
CA ILE A 31 -8.66 10.75 -4.68
C ILE A 31 -7.75 10.46 -5.88
N THR A 32 -7.17 11.50 -6.48
CA THR A 32 -6.20 11.40 -7.58
C THR A 32 -4.98 10.56 -7.19
N ARG A 33 -4.44 10.74 -5.97
CA ARG A 33 -3.37 9.87 -5.46
C ARG A 33 -3.83 8.42 -5.37
N LYS A 34 -5.04 8.15 -4.88
CA LYS A 34 -5.54 6.77 -4.73
C LYS A 34 -5.76 6.07 -6.09
N LEU A 35 -6.20 6.80 -7.12
CA LEU A 35 -6.28 6.27 -8.48
C LEU A 35 -4.90 5.94 -9.06
N LYS A 36 -3.90 6.81 -8.84
CA LYS A 36 -2.50 6.53 -9.21
C LYS A 36 -1.98 5.28 -8.49
N GLU A 37 -2.28 5.13 -7.20
CA GLU A 37 -1.91 3.95 -6.40
C GLU A 37 -2.47 2.66 -7.01
N TRP A 38 -3.72 2.67 -7.47
CA TRP A 38 -4.33 1.50 -8.11
C TRP A 38 -3.65 1.15 -9.44
N ILE A 39 -3.47 2.12 -10.33
CA ILE A 39 -2.83 1.90 -11.63
C ILE A 39 -1.39 1.40 -11.46
N LEU A 40 -0.64 2.04 -10.57
CA LEU A 40 0.76 1.68 -10.31
C LEU A 40 0.88 0.32 -9.61
N SER A 41 -0.05 -0.04 -8.72
CA SER A 41 -0.05 -1.37 -8.08
C SER A 41 -0.26 -2.49 -9.09
N ILE A 42 -1.17 -2.32 -10.06
CA ILE A 42 -1.39 -3.30 -11.13
C ILE A 42 -0.14 -3.42 -12.01
N LYS A 43 0.45 -2.27 -12.39
CA LYS A 43 1.70 -2.26 -13.16
C LYS A 43 2.84 -2.96 -12.42
N LEU A 44 2.96 -2.75 -11.11
CA LEU A 44 3.98 -3.38 -10.28
C LEU A 44 3.82 -4.91 -10.27
N GLU A 45 2.60 -5.40 -10.08
CA GLU A 45 2.29 -6.85 -10.12
C GLU A 45 2.55 -7.49 -11.50
N GLN A 46 2.52 -6.71 -12.59
CA GLN A 46 2.86 -7.20 -13.92
C GLN A 46 4.38 -7.30 -14.17
N VAL A 47 5.19 -6.45 -13.51
CA VAL A 47 6.65 -6.41 -13.72
C VAL A 47 7.42 -7.16 -12.65
N MET A 48 6.79 -7.49 -11.52
CA MET A 48 7.44 -8.08 -10.36
C MET A 48 6.57 -9.18 -9.74
N PRO A 49 7.14 -10.35 -9.41
CA PRO A 49 6.40 -11.42 -8.75
C PRO A 49 6.01 -11.03 -7.31
N LYS A 50 4.93 -11.62 -6.81
CA LYS A 50 4.33 -11.27 -5.51
C LYS A 50 5.29 -11.44 -4.34
N GLU A 51 6.20 -12.40 -4.43
CA GLU A 51 7.24 -12.68 -3.43
C GLU A 51 8.22 -11.51 -3.29
N GLN A 52 8.59 -10.88 -4.40
CA GLN A 52 9.46 -9.70 -4.39
C GLN A 52 8.71 -8.46 -3.88
N ILE A 53 7.44 -8.30 -4.23
CA ILE A 53 6.59 -7.21 -3.71
C ILE A 53 6.44 -7.34 -2.19
N LEU A 54 6.25 -8.56 -1.70
CA LEU A 54 6.22 -8.85 -0.27
C LEU A 54 7.57 -8.54 0.38
N ALA A 55 8.69 -8.96 -0.22
CA ALA A 55 10.02 -8.65 0.30
C ALA A 55 10.27 -7.13 0.38
N LEU A 56 9.87 -6.36 -0.63
CA LEU A 56 9.93 -4.90 -0.60
C LEU A 56 9.08 -4.30 0.51
N TYR A 57 7.85 -4.78 0.67
CA TYR A 57 6.97 -4.34 1.75
C TYR A 57 7.60 -4.56 3.12
N LEU A 58 8.18 -5.74 3.35
CA LEU A 58 8.84 -6.07 4.61
C LEU A 58 10.09 -5.21 4.82
N ASN A 59 10.87 -4.94 3.78
CA ASN A 59 12.06 -4.07 3.88
C ASN A 59 11.71 -2.60 4.11
N GLU A 60 10.63 -2.09 3.51
CA GLU A 60 10.21 -0.70 3.65
C GLU A 60 9.35 -0.44 4.90
N ALA A 61 8.64 -1.45 5.41
CA ALA A 61 7.94 -1.32 6.68
C ALA A 61 9.00 -1.13 7.77
N PRO A 62 9.08 0.04 8.45
CA PRO A 62 9.96 0.18 9.57
C PRO A 62 9.46 -0.77 10.65
N TYR A 63 10.10 -1.92 10.79
CA TYR A 63 10.01 -2.73 12.00
C TYR A 63 10.58 -1.86 13.11
N GLY A 64 9.72 -1.06 13.73
CA GLY A 64 10.09 -0.03 14.68
C GLY A 64 11.20 -0.49 15.63
N GLY A 65 12.33 0.20 15.56
CA GLY A 65 13.22 0.38 16.71
C GLY A 65 12.72 1.53 17.56
#